data_AF-A0A7W6ACY7-F1
#
_entry.id   AF-A0A7W6ACY7-F1
#
_cell.length_a   1.000
_cell.length_b   1.000
_cell.length_c   1.000
_cell.angle_alpha   90.00
_cell.angle_beta   90.00
_cell.angle_gamma   90.00
#
_symmetry.space_group_name_H-M   'P 1'
#
loop_
_entity.id
_entity.type
_entity.pdbx_description
1 polymer ?
#
loop_
_entity_poly.entity_id
_entity_poly.type
_entity_poly.pdbx_seq_one_letter_code
_entity_poly.pdbx_strand_id
1 'polypeptide(L)' 'MKVGFVGLGIMGAPMAGHLIAGGNSRFLKTRREVPQALIEAGG' A
#
# COMPACT_ATOMS: atom_id res chain seq x y z
N MET A 1 10.05 6.38 -6.68
CA MET A 1 9.26 6.06 -7.90
C MET A 1 7.76 6.16 -7.59
N LYS A 2 6.86 6.20 -8.59
CA LYS A 2 5.41 6.18 -8.35
C LYS A 2 4.90 4.76 -8.62
N VAL A 3 4.70 3.97 -7.56
CA VAL A 3 4.16 2.61 -7.65
C VAL A 3 2.73 2.61 -7.11
N GLY A 4 1.84 1.87 -7.78
CA GLY A 4 0.45 1.70 -7.37
C GLY A 4 0.13 0.23 -7.12
N PHE A 5 -0.62 -0.04 -6.04
CA PHE A 5 -1.10 -1.39 -5.71
C PHE A 5 -2.59 -1.51 -6.01
N VAL A 6 -2.96 -2.53 -6.77
CA VAL A 6 -4.36 -2.90 -7.01
C VAL A 6 -4.61 -4.28 -6.39
N GLY A 7 -5.29 -4.27 -5.24
CA GLY A 7 -5.54 -5.44 -4.41
C GLY A 7 -4.58 -5.57 -3.24
N LEU A 8 -5.09 -5.37 -2.02
CA LEU A 8 -4.33 -5.47 -0.77
C LEU A 8 -4.68 -6.77 -0.04
N GLY A 9 -4.42 -7.89 -0.71
CA GLY A 9 -4.53 -9.22 -0.10
C GLY A 9 -3.38 -9.52 0.87
N ILE A 10 -3.27 -10.78 1.29
CA ILE A 10 -2.25 -11.24 2.26
C ILE A 10 -0.81 -10.86 1.88
N MET A 11 -0.48 -10.78 0.58
CA MET A 11 0.83 -10.37 0.10
C MET A 11 0.87 -8.90 -0.37
N GLY A 12 -0.26 -8.37 -0.87
CA GLY A 12 -0.31 -7.00 -1.38
C GLY A 12 -0.10 -5.95 -0.28
N ALA A 13 -0.67 -6.19 0.91
CA ALA A 13 -0.54 -5.30 2.04
C ALA A 13 0.91 -5.16 2.57
N PRO A 14 1.64 -6.25 2.90
CA PRO A 14 3.01 -6.11 3.38
C PRO A 14 3.96 -5.52 2.33
N MET A 15 3.81 -5.86 1.04
CA MET A 15 4.64 -5.26 -0.02
C MET A 15 4.39 -3.76 -0.19
N ALA A 16 3.13 -3.32 -0.12
CA ALA A 16 2.80 -1.90 -0.15
C ALA A 16 3.45 -1.16 1.04
N GLY A 17 3.43 -1.76 2.24
CA GLY A 17 4.05 -1.20 3.43
C GLY A 17 5.56 -1.00 3.27
N HIS A 18 6.29 -2.01 2.77
CA HIS A 18 7.73 -1.90 2.53
C HIS A 18 8.08 -0.82 1.50
N LEU A 19 7.27 -0.69 0.44
CA LEU A 19 7.49 0.33 -0.58
C LEU A 19 7.15 1.74 -0.08
N ILE A 20 6.10 1.89 0.75
CA ILE A 20 5.80 3.15 1.43
C ILE A 20 6.97 3.55 2.35
N ALA A 21 7.44 2.62 3.19
CA ALA A 21 8.58 2.85 4.09
C ALA A 21 9.87 3.19 3.32
N GLY A 22 10.07 2.61 2.14
CA GLY A 22 11.17 2.94 1.23
C GLY A 22 10.99 4.23 0.43
N GLY A 23 9.91 5.00 0.65
CA GLY A 23 9.63 6.27 -0.03
C GLY A 23 9.02 6.15 -1.44
N ASN A 24 8.37 5.02 -1.76
CA ASN A 24 8.04 4.64 -3.15
C ASN A 24 6.55 4.45 -3.52
N SER A 25 5.55 4.55 -2.65
CA SER A 25 4.14 4.37 -3.07
C SER A 25 3.40 5.69 -3.26
N ARG A 26 2.45 5.74 -4.19
CA ARG A 26 1.54 6.89 -4.35
C ARG A 26 0.07 6.56 -4.60
N PHE A 27 -0.29 5.28 -4.78
CA PHE A 27 -1.68 4.90 -5.05
C PHE A 27 -2.01 3.50 -4.52
N LEU A 28 -2.89 3.42 -3.51
CA LEU A 28 -3.46 2.17 -3.04
C LEU A 28 -4.91 2.04 -3.51
N LYS A 29 -5.21 0.98 -4.26
CA LYS A 29 -6.56 0.65 -4.70
C LYS A 29 -6.90 -0.77 -4.29
N THR A 30 -8.01 -0.95 -3.59
CA THR A 30 -8.53 -2.28 -3.26
C THR A 30 -10.05 -2.24 -3.34
N ARG A 31 -10.68 -3.41 -3.51
CA ARG A 31 -12.14 -3.53 -3.46
C ARG A 31 -12.67 -3.40 -2.03
N ARG A 32 -11.87 -3.78 -1.04
CA ARG A 32 -12.18 -3.62 0.38
C ARG A 32 -11.49 -2.37 0.92
N GLU A 33 -11.62 -2.12 2.21
CA GLU A 33 -10.91 -1.02 2.85
C GLU A 33 -9.38 -1.19 2.74
N VAL A 34 -8.67 -0.08 2.60
CA VAL A 34 -7.20 -0.07 2.70
C VAL A 34 -6.84 -0.31 4.17
N PRO A 35 -6.00 -1.30 4.50
CA PRO A 35 -5.54 -1.53 5.86
C PRO A 35 -5.03 -0.25 6.52
N GLN A 36 -5.48 0.04 7.73
CA GLN A 36 -5.15 1.27 8.46
C GLN A 36 -3.63 1.48 8.61
N ALA A 37 -2.86 0.41 8.81
CA ALA A 37 -1.40 0.46 8.87
C ALA A 37 -0.75 1.06 7.61
N LEU A 38 -1.36 0.90 6.43
CA LEU A 38 -0.87 1.49 5.18
C LEU A 38 -1.26 2.96 5.05
N ILE A 39 -2.42 3.34 5.57
CA ILE A 39 -2.86 4.74 5.64
C ILE A 39 -1.93 5.52 6.58
N GLU A 40 -1.66 4.97 7.77
CA GLU A 40 -0.74 5.54 8.76
C GLU A 40 0.71 5.62 8.24
N ALA A 41 1.11 4.69 7.38
CA ALA A 41 2.41 4.72 6.72
C ALA A 41 2.52 5.83 5.63
N GLY A 42 1.41 6.43 5.20
CA GLY A 42 1.38 7.48 4.16
C GLY A 42 0.99 7.00 2.76
N GLY A 43 0.19 5.92 2.68
CA GLY A 43 -0.33 5.34 1.44
C GLY A 43 -1.64 5.94 0.92
#